data_AF-H2ZU37-F1
#
_entry.id   AF-H2ZU37-F1
#
_cell.length_a   1.000
_cell.length_b   1.000
_cell.length_c   1.000
_cell.angle_alpha   90.00
_cell.angle_beta   90.00
_cell.angle_gamma   90.00
#
_symmetry.space_group_name_H-M   'P 1'
#
loop_
_entity.id
_entity.type
_entity.pdbx_description
1 polymer ?
#
loop_
_entity_poly.entity_id
_entity_poly.type
_entity_poly.pdbx_seq_one_letter_code
_entity_poly.pdbx_strand_id
1 'polypeptide(L)'
;ILIIEVKCLTVAPSKIIVVIVFLLEKFTILGSDQPIIAVVGEVVVLPCQLSPKMSAKDKAIRWVRDQINSPVYLYKNTFHITDEQDQAYRGRTALFEEKLETGNVSLGMKNVRVSDEGIYSCFVESSTWYEETKIEVIVTGTGSDPLIYLDDYEGKRIRLGCKSSGWYPKPEVTWTDGKSQNLTIVSKTIETEDDGLFSVNSYVITDDSSHKPACHIRNNFMKETRESSLQISDVFFPRVSPWLVAFFVLLGLISVAICIAIYC
;
A
#
# COMPACT_ATOMS: atom_id res chain seq x y z
N ILE A 1 -5.93 -32.19 20.74
CA ILE A 1 -6.36 -33.54 21.19
C ILE A 1 -5.17 -34.16 21.91
N LEU A 2 -5.35 -34.56 23.16
CA LEU A 2 -4.34 -35.32 23.90
C LEU A 2 -4.57 -36.80 23.59
N ILE A 3 -3.61 -37.44 22.92
CA ILE A 3 -3.61 -38.87 22.69
C ILE A 3 -2.75 -39.51 23.79
N ILE A 4 -3.29 -40.52 24.46
CA ILE A 4 -2.58 -41.24 25.51
C ILE A 4 -2.05 -42.54 24.92
N GLU A 5 -0.73 -42.68 24.84
CA GLU A 5 -0.08 -43.96 24.54
C GLU A 5 0.44 -44.60 25.84
N VAL A 6 0.10 -45.87 26.07
CA VAL A 6 0.52 -46.62 27.25
C VAL A 6 1.49 -47.73 26.83
N LYS A 7 2.72 -47.71 27.34
CA LYS A 7 3.70 -48.79 27.17
C LYS A 7 4.01 -49.46 28.50
N CYS A 8 3.91 -50.79 28.54
CA CYS A 8 4.30 -51.59 29.70
C CYS A 8 5.69 -52.19 29.47
N LEU A 9 6.62 -51.90 30.37
CA LEU A 9 7.96 -52.49 30.40
C LEU A 9 8.10 -53.43 31.59
N THR A 10 8.65 -54.61 31.37
CA THR A 10 8.95 -55.58 32.44
C THR A 10 10.42 -55.50 32.83
N VAL A 11 10.70 -55.15 34.09
CA VAL A 11 12.07 -55.13 34.62
C VAL A 11 12.37 -56.47 35.30
N ALA A 12 13.23 -57.27 34.67
CA ALA A 12 13.79 -58.49 35.26
C ALA A 12 14.99 -58.15 36.19
N PRO A 13 15.20 -58.86 37.31
CA PRO A 13 14.57 -60.12 37.73
C PRO A 13 13.25 -59.95 38.52
N SER A 14 12.86 -58.73 38.87
CA SER A 14 11.85 -58.46 39.90
C SER A 14 10.38 -58.46 39.44
N LYS A 15 10.07 -58.80 38.19
CA LYS A 15 8.70 -58.74 37.59
C LYS A 15 7.97 -57.41 37.87
N ILE A 16 8.70 -56.30 37.95
CA ILE A 16 8.10 -54.97 38.09
C ILE A 16 7.60 -54.54 36.71
N ILE A 17 6.30 -54.24 36.61
CA ILE A 17 5.69 -53.66 35.41
C ILE A 17 5.74 -52.14 35.57
N VAL A 18 6.58 -51.50 34.76
CA VAL A 18 6.60 -50.03 34.64
C VAL A 18 5.63 -49.64 33.54
N VAL A 19 4.58 -48.91 33.89
CA VAL A 19 3.63 -48.33 32.94
C VAL A 19 4.08 -46.92 32.60
N ILE A 20 4.54 -46.71 31.37
CA ILE A 20 4.89 -45.38 30.86
C ILE A 20 3.69 -44.85 30.09
N VAL A 21 3.20 -43.68 30.50
CA VAL A 21 2.09 -42.96 29.86
C VAL A 21 2.69 -41.80 29.07
N PHE A 22 2.57 -41.82 27.74
CA PHE A 22 2.94 -40.72 26.86
C PHE A 22 1.72 -39.86 26.56
N LEU A 23 1.83 -38.55 26.81
CA LEU A 23 0.86 -37.54 26.40
C LEU A 23 1.31 -36.99 25.04
N LEU A 24 0.64 -37.40 23.98
CA LEU A 24 0.86 -36.89 22.62
C LEU A 24 -0.10 -35.73 22.38
N GLU A 25 0.44 -34.53 22.32
CA GLU A 25 -0.34 -33.36 21.93
C GLU A 25 -0.45 -33.28 20.42
N LYS A 26 -1.68 -33.28 19.89
CA LYS A 26 -1.96 -32.99 18.47
C LYS A 26 -2.87 -31.77 18.34
N PHE A 27 -2.57 -30.93 17.37
CA PHE A 27 -3.36 -29.75 17.01
C PHE A 27 -3.28 -29.54 15.50
N THR A 28 -4.18 -28.73 14.96
CA THR A 28 -4.09 -28.11 13.64
C THR A 28 -3.96 -26.60 13.81
N ILE A 29 -3.58 -25.90 12.75
CA ILE A 29 -3.52 -24.44 12.74
C ILE A 29 -4.60 -23.89 11.80
N LEU A 30 -5.34 -22.91 12.29
CA LEU A 30 -6.30 -22.12 11.52
C LEU A 30 -5.64 -20.78 11.17
N GLY A 31 -5.44 -20.55 9.87
CA GLY A 31 -4.90 -19.32 9.31
C GLY A 31 -5.97 -18.49 8.60
N SER A 32 -5.60 -17.86 7.48
CA SER A 32 -6.52 -17.19 6.57
C SER A 32 -6.49 -17.87 5.20
N ASP A 33 -7.66 -18.22 4.67
CA ASP A 33 -7.80 -18.74 3.30
C ASP A 33 -7.82 -17.62 2.24
N GLN A 34 -7.96 -16.37 2.68
CA GLN A 34 -7.95 -15.19 1.82
C GLN A 34 -6.69 -14.37 2.05
N PRO A 35 -6.19 -13.67 1.01
CA PRO A 35 -5.07 -12.76 1.18
C PRO A 35 -5.38 -11.65 2.18
N ILE A 36 -4.38 -11.28 2.98
CA ILE A 36 -4.48 -10.16 3.92
C ILE A 36 -3.95 -8.91 3.22
N ILE A 37 -4.83 -7.90 3.08
CA ILE A 37 -4.44 -6.60 2.54
C ILE A 37 -3.78 -5.79 3.66
N ALA A 38 -2.56 -5.33 3.41
CA ALA A 38 -1.76 -4.55 4.34
C ALA A 38 -1.44 -3.18 3.75
N VAL A 39 -1.76 -2.11 4.48
CA VAL A 39 -1.49 -0.74 4.01
C VAL A 39 -0.08 -0.31 4.45
N VAL A 40 0.69 0.26 3.52
CA VAL A 40 2.05 0.75 3.80
C VAL A 40 2.03 1.76 4.95
N GLY A 41 2.97 1.63 5.88
CA GLY A 41 3.09 2.46 7.08
C GLY A 41 2.16 2.05 8.23
N GLU A 42 1.15 1.22 7.99
CA GLU A 42 0.19 0.80 9.01
C GLU A 42 0.63 -0.48 9.74
N VAL A 43 -0.27 -0.99 10.59
CA VAL A 43 -0.12 -2.26 11.31
C VAL A 43 -1.04 -3.30 10.70
N VAL A 44 -0.51 -4.49 10.44
CA VAL A 44 -1.28 -5.65 9.98
C VAL A 44 -1.17 -6.79 10.97
N VAL A 45 -2.20 -7.62 11.06
CA VAL A 45 -2.21 -8.84 11.88
C VAL A 45 -2.37 -10.06 10.96
N LEU A 46 -1.42 -10.98 11.05
CA LEU A 46 -1.47 -12.25 10.33
C LEU A 46 -2.07 -13.31 11.26
N PRO A 47 -3.30 -13.80 10.99
CA PRO A 47 -4.00 -14.68 11.91
C PRO A 47 -3.39 -16.08 11.94
N CYS A 48 -3.13 -16.61 13.12
CA CYS A 48 -2.71 -18.00 13.30
C CYS A 48 -3.20 -18.52 14.65
N GLN A 49 -4.04 -19.55 14.63
CA GLN A 49 -4.77 -20.03 15.80
C GLN A 49 -4.74 -21.55 15.89
N LEU A 50 -4.34 -22.09 17.05
CA LEU A 50 -4.39 -23.53 17.30
C LEU A 50 -5.83 -24.03 17.42
N SER A 51 -6.07 -25.20 16.84
CA SER A 51 -7.32 -25.95 16.95
C SER A 51 -7.05 -27.40 17.36
N PRO A 52 -7.66 -27.91 18.44
CA PRO A 52 -8.49 -27.18 19.40
C PRO A 52 -7.69 -26.10 20.16
N LYS A 53 -8.39 -25.14 20.77
CA LYS A 53 -7.75 -24.11 21.59
C LYS A 53 -6.99 -24.75 22.75
N MET A 54 -5.71 -24.40 22.87
CA MET A 54 -4.80 -24.88 23.91
C MET A 54 -3.65 -23.89 24.08
N SER A 55 -2.94 -23.96 25.21
CA SER A 55 -1.81 -23.08 25.46
C SER A 55 -0.68 -23.32 24.46
N ALA A 56 -0.11 -22.24 23.93
CA ALA A 56 1.05 -22.24 23.04
C ALA A 56 2.32 -21.72 23.74
N LYS A 57 2.26 -21.40 25.05
CA LYS A 57 3.37 -20.78 25.78
C LYS A 57 4.62 -21.65 25.80
N ASP A 58 4.46 -22.96 25.87
CA ASP A 58 5.53 -23.96 25.90
C ASP A 58 5.96 -24.44 24.51
N LYS A 59 5.37 -23.89 23.44
CA LYS A 59 5.60 -24.29 22.05
C LYS A 59 6.59 -23.37 21.37
N ALA A 60 7.33 -23.90 20.39
CA ALA A 60 8.14 -23.09 19.50
C ALA A 60 7.23 -22.54 18.39
N ILE A 61 7.26 -21.22 18.19
CA ILE A 61 6.46 -20.51 17.19
C ILE A 61 7.43 -19.80 16.27
N ARG A 62 7.31 -20.06 14.97
CA ARG A 62 8.19 -19.46 13.96
C ARG A 62 7.33 -18.92 12.82
N TRP A 63 7.46 -17.63 12.59
CA TRP A 63 6.96 -17.00 11.37
C TRP A 63 8.13 -16.89 10.39
N VAL A 64 7.93 -17.41 9.19
CA VAL A 64 8.91 -17.28 8.10
C VAL A 64 8.21 -16.75 6.86
N ARG A 65 8.99 -16.29 5.90
CA ARG A 65 8.51 -15.88 4.59
C ARG A 65 9.26 -16.69 3.55
N ASP A 66 8.56 -17.19 2.53
CA ASP A 66 9.09 -18.18 1.58
C ASP A 66 10.42 -17.76 0.87
N GLN A 67 10.75 -16.47 0.84
CA GLN A 67 11.94 -15.91 0.19
C GLN A 67 13.10 -15.57 1.15
N ILE A 68 12.94 -15.79 2.46
CA ILE A 68 13.89 -15.37 3.48
C ILE A 68 14.30 -16.59 4.33
N ASN A 69 15.61 -16.82 4.43
CA ASN A 69 16.15 -17.93 5.23
C ASN A 69 16.01 -17.68 6.75
N SER A 70 16.07 -16.43 7.17
CA SER A 70 15.88 -15.99 8.55
C SER A 70 14.39 -15.84 8.91
N PRO A 71 13.99 -16.21 10.14
CA PRO A 71 12.61 -16.02 10.58
C PRO A 71 12.22 -14.55 10.63
N VAL A 72 10.98 -14.28 10.21
CA VAL A 72 10.29 -12.99 10.40
C VAL A 72 10.02 -12.74 11.89
N TYR A 73 9.76 -13.81 12.64
CA TYR A 73 9.63 -13.79 14.10
C TYR A 73 9.90 -15.18 14.68
N LEU A 74 10.55 -15.25 15.83
CA LEU A 74 10.88 -16.51 16.50
C LEU A 74 10.59 -16.43 18.00
N TYR A 75 9.70 -17.29 18.48
CA TYR A 75 9.45 -17.51 19.90
C TYR A 75 9.79 -18.97 20.24
N LYS A 76 10.70 -19.15 21.21
CA LYS A 76 11.20 -20.47 21.61
C LYS A 76 11.65 -20.42 23.06
N ASN A 77 11.51 -21.53 23.79
CA ASN A 77 11.88 -21.63 25.20
C ASN A 77 11.25 -20.54 26.06
N THR A 78 9.99 -20.17 25.79
CA THR A 78 9.25 -19.08 26.45
C THR A 78 9.80 -17.66 26.24
N PHE A 79 10.71 -17.45 25.29
CA PHE A 79 11.29 -16.14 24.99
C PHE A 79 11.16 -15.80 23.51
N HIS A 80 11.00 -14.51 23.22
CA HIS A 80 11.23 -13.97 21.88
C HIS A 80 12.74 -13.92 21.60
N ILE A 81 13.18 -14.57 20.52
CA ILE A 81 14.57 -14.64 20.11
C ILE A 81 14.82 -13.66 18.97
N THR A 82 15.42 -12.51 19.29
CA THR A 82 15.67 -11.43 18.32
C THR A 82 16.95 -11.66 17.49
N ASP A 83 17.96 -12.35 18.04
CA ASP A 83 19.29 -12.48 17.40
C ASP A 83 19.25 -13.30 16.10
N GLU A 84 18.35 -14.27 16.01
CA GLU A 84 18.14 -15.11 14.82
C GLU A 84 17.14 -14.49 13.84
N GLN A 85 16.41 -13.45 14.26
CA GLN A 85 15.36 -12.81 13.44
C GLN A 85 15.98 -12.01 12.30
N ASP A 86 15.31 -12.02 11.16
CA ASP A 86 15.67 -11.21 10.01
C ASP A 86 15.68 -9.71 10.36
N GLN A 87 16.74 -9.01 9.95
CA GLN A 87 16.98 -7.61 10.31
C GLN A 87 15.84 -6.68 9.87
N ALA A 88 15.17 -6.97 8.75
CA ALA A 88 14.09 -6.14 8.23
C ALA A 88 12.83 -6.15 9.11
N TYR A 89 12.68 -7.15 10.00
CA TYR A 89 11.49 -7.34 10.84
C TYR A 89 11.74 -7.09 12.33
N ARG A 90 13.01 -6.98 12.77
CA ARG A 90 13.35 -6.71 14.17
C ARG A 90 12.66 -5.45 14.67
N GLY A 91 11.98 -5.55 15.81
CA GLY A 91 11.22 -4.45 16.44
C GLY A 91 9.92 -4.06 15.71
N ARG A 92 9.62 -4.67 14.56
CA ARG A 92 8.39 -4.45 13.80
C ARG A 92 7.36 -5.56 14.02
N THR A 93 7.80 -6.74 14.41
CA THR A 93 6.93 -7.91 14.60
C THR A 93 6.83 -8.32 16.08
N ALA A 94 5.64 -8.77 16.48
CA ALA A 94 5.37 -9.24 17.84
C ALA A 94 4.20 -10.25 17.86
N LEU A 95 4.21 -11.14 18.85
CA LEU A 95 3.03 -11.94 19.21
C LEU A 95 2.19 -11.22 20.27
N PHE A 96 0.92 -11.63 20.37
CA PHE A 96 0.03 -11.25 21.47
C PHE A 96 0.23 -12.22 22.64
N GLU A 97 1.25 -11.97 23.47
CA GLU A 97 1.67 -12.88 24.54
C GLU A 97 0.54 -13.30 25.48
N GLU A 98 -0.40 -12.39 25.76
CA GLU A 98 -1.56 -12.64 26.59
C GLU A 98 -2.54 -13.65 25.97
N LYS A 99 -2.52 -13.82 24.65
CA LYS A 99 -3.41 -14.73 23.93
C LYS A 99 -2.79 -16.10 23.65
N LEU A 100 -1.50 -16.29 23.96
CA LEU A 100 -0.81 -17.58 23.83
C LEU A 100 -1.47 -18.67 24.67
N GLU A 101 -2.06 -18.32 25.81
CA GLU A 101 -2.79 -19.27 26.67
C GLU A 101 -3.98 -19.92 25.96
N THR A 102 -4.56 -19.21 24.99
CA THR A 102 -5.69 -19.69 24.19
C THR A 102 -5.27 -20.23 22.82
N GLY A 103 -3.96 -20.31 22.55
CA GLY A 103 -3.40 -20.83 21.31
C GLY A 103 -3.43 -19.84 20.16
N ASN A 104 -3.65 -18.56 20.43
CA ASN A 104 -3.54 -17.53 19.41
C ASN A 104 -2.08 -17.11 19.29
N VAL A 105 -1.48 -17.42 18.14
CA VAL A 105 -0.07 -17.14 17.82
C VAL A 105 0.03 -16.20 16.62
N SER A 106 -0.99 -15.36 16.44
CA SER A 106 -1.07 -14.39 15.36
C SER A 106 0.06 -13.37 15.46
N LEU A 107 0.61 -12.97 14.32
CA LEU A 107 1.71 -12.02 14.23
C LEU A 107 1.17 -10.61 14.00
N GLY A 108 1.47 -9.68 14.91
CA GLY A 108 1.35 -8.26 14.62
C GLY A 108 2.61 -7.76 13.92
N MET A 109 2.47 -7.08 12.78
CA MET A 109 3.56 -6.45 12.04
C MET A 109 3.27 -4.96 11.83
N LYS A 110 4.19 -4.11 12.28
CA LYS A 110 4.05 -2.64 12.26
C LYS A 110 4.89 -2.02 11.13
N ASN A 111 4.47 -0.83 10.70
CA ASN A 111 5.14 -0.03 9.69
C ASN A 111 5.37 -0.86 8.41
N VAL A 112 4.29 -1.43 7.86
CA VAL A 112 4.34 -2.30 6.67
C VAL A 112 5.04 -1.58 5.51
N ARG A 113 5.84 -2.32 4.75
CA ARG A 113 6.58 -1.85 3.58
C ARG A 113 6.16 -2.62 2.34
N VAL A 114 6.37 -2.06 1.16
CA VAL A 114 6.16 -2.75 -0.12
C VAL A 114 6.95 -4.06 -0.16
N SER A 115 8.17 -4.04 0.36
CA SER A 115 9.02 -5.22 0.45
C SER A 115 8.45 -6.36 1.28
N ASP A 116 7.44 -6.14 2.13
CA ASP A 116 6.85 -7.18 2.99
C ASP A 116 5.82 -8.05 2.26
N GLU A 117 5.41 -7.69 1.03
CA GLU A 117 4.44 -8.44 0.23
C GLU A 117 4.90 -9.88 -0.06
N GLY A 118 4.03 -10.87 0.13
CA GLY A 118 4.30 -12.27 -0.21
C GLY A 118 3.70 -13.27 0.76
N ILE A 119 4.19 -14.51 0.68
CA ILE A 119 3.65 -15.64 1.43
C ILE A 119 4.41 -15.85 2.74
N TYR A 120 3.67 -15.85 3.84
CA TYR A 120 4.15 -16.10 5.19
C TYR A 120 3.66 -17.46 5.67
N SER A 121 4.52 -18.18 6.37
CA SER A 121 4.18 -19.44 7.03
C SER A 121 4.24 -19.26 8.54
N CYS A 122 3.16 -19.68 9.21
CA CYS A 122 3.11 -19.83 10.65
C CYS A 122 3.40 -21.28 11.01
N PHE A 123 4.54 -21.53 11.64
CA PHE A 123 4.92 -22.84 12.16
C PHE A 123 4.73 -22.87 13.67
N VAL A 124 4.08 -23.91 14.18
CA VAL A 124 3.98 -24.18 15.62
C VAL A 124 4.43 -25.61 15.89
N GLU A 125 5.36 -25.76 16.82
CA GLU A 125 6.02 -27.03 17.14
C GLU A 125 5.94 -27.28 18.66
N SER A 126 5.43 -28.45 19.02
CA SER A 126 5.53 -29.03 20.37
C SER A 126 6.59 -30.13 20.38
N SER A 127 6.83 -30.74 21.54
CA SER A 127 7.79 -31.85 21.66
C SER A 127 7.45 -33.09 20.80
N THR A 128 6.20 -33.25 20.38
CA THR A 128 5.72 -34.47 19.70
C THR A 128 4.95 -34.20 18.41
N TRP A 129 4.73 -32.94 18.05
CA TRP A 129 3.87 -32.56 16.94
C TRP A 129 4.29 -31.22 16.35
N TYR A 130 4.03 -31.02 15.07
CA TYR A 130 4.22 -29.74 14.40
C TYR A 130 3.11 -29.54 13.37
N GLU A 131 2.79 -28.28 13.10
CA GLU A 131 1.87 -27.88 12.05
C GLU A 131 2.35 -26.58 11.39
N GLU A 132 1.84 -26.34 10.18
CA GLU A 132 2.07 -25.16 9.38
C GLU A 132 0.77 -24.65 8.77
N THR A 133 0.61 -23.34 8.65
CA THR A 133 -0.33 -22.73 7.72
C THR A 133 0.33 -21.60 6.95
N LYS A 134 -0.12 -21.36 5.71
CA LYS A 134 0.39 -20.31 4.83
C LYS A 134 -0.63 -19.19 4.68
N ILE A 135 -0.15 -17.96 4.61
CA ILE A 135 -0.96 -16.74 4.47
C ILE A 135 -0.30 -15.85 3.44
N GLU A 136 -1.07 -15.43 2.45
CA GLU A 136 -0.64 -14.43 1.48
C GLU A 136 -0.90 -13.02 2.03
N VAL A 137 0.12 -12.17 1.98
CA VAL A 137 0.04 -10.75 2.32
C VAL A 137 0.20 -9.96 1.03
N ILE A 138 -0.80 -9.14 0.72
CA ILE A 138 -0.78 -8.21 -0.40
C ILE A 138 -0.66 -6.80 0.16
N VAL A 139 0.31 -6.04 -0.33
CA VAL A 139 0.57 -4.69 0.18
C VAL A 139 -0.11 -3.66 -0.72
N THR A 140 -0.62 -2.58 -0.13
CA THR A 140 -1.14 -1.44 -0.89
C THR A 140 -0.72 -0.10 -0.27
N GLY A 141 -0.50 0.90 -1.12
CA GLY A 141 -0.25 2.29 -0.74
C GLY A 141 -1.35 3.18 -1.29
N THR A 142 -2.02 3.91 -0.41
CA THR A 142 -3.24 4.68 -0.72
C THR A 142 -2.97 6.08 -1.27
N GLY A 143 -1.71 6.45 -1.49
CA GLY A 143 -1.30 7.73 -2.06
C GLY A 143 -1.72 8.96 -1.24
N SER A 144 -1.08 10.09 -1.51
CA SER A 144 -1.54 11.39 -1.02
C SER A 144 -2.65 11.96 -1.90
N ASP A 145 -3.43 12.89 -1.38
CA ASP A 145 -4.36 13.65 -2.22
C ASP A 145 -3.60 14.37 -3.35
N PRO A 146 -4.12 14.36 -4.59
CA PRO A 146 -3.45 15.01 -5.71
C PRO A 146 -3.39 16.53 -5.52
N LEU A 147 -2.20 17.09 -5.67
CA LEU A 147 -1.95 18.52 -5.63
C LEU A 147 -1.87 19.06 -7.05
N ILE A 148 -2.86 19.88 -7.44
CA ILE A 148 -2.82 20.63 -8.69
C ILE A 148 -2.09 21.96 -8.46
N TYR A 149 -1.16 22.31 -9.35
CA TYR A 149 -0.40 23.55 -9.33
C TYR A 149 -0.24 24.13 -10.74
N LEU A 150 0.02 25.44 -10.83
CA LEU A 150 0.42 26.08 -12.08
C LEU A 150 1.89 25.77 -12.34
N ASP A 151 2.17 25.09 -13.45
CA ASP A 151 3.53 24.70 -13.83
C ASP A 151 4.17 25.77 -14.71
N ASP A 152 3.48 26.23 -15.76
CA ASP A 152 4.03 27.17 -16.74
C ASP A 152 2.94 27.82 -17.63
N TYR A 153 3.36 28.77 -18.47
CA TYR A 153 2.54 29.37 -19.53
C TYR A 153 3.04 28.95 -20.91
N GLU A 154 2.16 28.35 -21.72
CA GLU A 154 2.43 28.04 -23.12
C GLU A 154 1.70 29.04 -24.02
N GLY A 155 2.34 30.20 -24.21
CA GLY A 155 1.76 31.33 -24.94
C GLY A 155 0.58 31.94 -24.18
N LYS A 156 -0.65 31.74 -24.68
CA LYS A 156 -1.89 32.19 -24.00
C LYS A 156 -2.57 31.09 -23.17
N ARG A 157 -1.99 29.89 -23.14
CA ARG A 157 -2.52 28.72 -22.43
C ARG A 157 -1.75 28.48 -21.14
N ILE A 158 -2.39 27.84 -20.17
CA ILE A 158 -1.81 27.55 -18.86
C ILE A 158 -1.52 26.06 -18.79
N ARG A 159 -0.28 25.70 -18.44
CA ARG A 159 0.11 24.32 -18.13
C ARG A 159 -0.06 24.08 -16.64
N LEU A 160 -0.85 23.07 -16.31
CA LEU A 160 -1.09 22.62 -14.94
C LEU A 160 -0.32 21.33 -14.69
N GLY A 161 0.26 21.22 -13.50
CA GLY A 161 0.81 19.99 -12.97
C GLY A 161 -0.13 19.39 -11.92
N CYS A 162 -0.15 18.06 -11.82
CA CYS A 162 -0.80 17.30 -10.76
C CYS A 162 0.20 16.33 -10.17
N LYS A 163 0.52 16.50 -8.88
CA LYS A 163 1.50 15.69 -8.17
C LYS A 163 0.84 14.88 -7.06
N SER A 164 1.22 13.61 -6.93
CA SER A 164 0.86 12.75 -5.79
C SER A 164 1.91 11.65 -5.58
N SER A 165 2.03 11.16 -4.35
CA SER A 165 3.06 10.20 -3.95
C SER A 165 2.53 9.14 -2.99
N GLY A 166 3.20 7.99 -2.89
CA GLY A 166 2.89 6.94 -1.93
C GLY A 166 1.90 5.89 -2.45
N TRP A 167 1.89 5.65 -3.76
CA TRP A 167 0.99 4.68 -4.39
C TRP A 167 1.64 3.31 -4.51
N TYR A 168 0.90 2.26 -4.15
CA TYR A 168 1.25 0.88 -4.51
C TYR A 168 0.00 0.01 -4.65
N PRO A 169 -0.16 -0.79 -5.72
CA PRO A 169 0.71 -0.84 -6.89
C PRO A 169 0.65 0.47 -7.71
N LYS A 170 1.34 0.50 -8.85
CA LYS A 170 1.32 1.64 -9.77
C LYS A 170 -0.11 2.13 -10.04
N PRO A 171 -0.40 3.43 -9.83
CA PRO A 171 -1.74 3.98 -10.01
C PRO A 171 -2.00 4.36 -11.48
N GLU A 172 -3.28 4.52 -11.81
CA GLU A 172 -3.73 5.09 -13.08
C GLU A 172 -4.06 6.57 -12.89
N VAL A 173 -3.51 7.44 -13.76
CA VAL A 173 -3.76 8.88 -13.72
C VAL A 173 -4.64 9.27 -14.90
N THR A 174 -5.74 9.96 -14.62
CA THR A 174 -6.66 10.47 -15.65
C THR A 174 -7.02 11.93 -15.37
N TRP A 175 -7.37 12.66 -16.44
CA TRP A 175 -7.77 14.05 -16.37
C TRP A 175 -9.12 14.28 -17.03
N THR A 176 -9.94 15.13 -16.41
CA THR A 176 -11.21 15.61 -16.99
C THR A 176 -11.28 17.13 -16.96
N ASP A 177 -12.01 17.73 -17.89
CA ASP A 177 -12.20 19.20 -18.00
C ASP A 177 -13.38 19.74 -17.18
N GLY A 178 -14.10 18.85 -16.47
CA GLY A 178 -15.33 19.17 -15.74
C GLY A 178 -16.61 19.28 -16.60
N LYS A 179 -16.50 19.15 -17.93
CA LYS A 179 -17.62 19.26 -18.88
C LYS A 179 -17.81 18.05 -19.80
N SER A 180 -17.03 16.98 -19.59
CA SER A 180 -17.08 15.62 -20.20
C SER A 180 -15.96 15.28 -21.20
N GLN A 181 -15.00 16.18 -21.44
CA GLN A 181 -13.83 15.84 -22.25
C GLN A 181 -12.78 15.09 -21.41
N ASN A 182 -12.34 13.94 -21.94
CA ASN A 182 -11.21 13.19 -21.37
C ASN A 182 -9.90 13.82 -21.84
N LEU A 183 -9.23 14.54 -20.94
CA LEU A 183 -7.96 15.21 -21.20
C LEU A 183 -6.75 14.27 -21.05
N THR A 184 -6.97 13.01 -20.65
CA THR A 184 -5.89 12.03 -20.43
C THR A 184 -5.06 11.81 -21.69
N ILE A 185 -5.68 11.83 -22.87
CA ILE A 185 -5.00 11.58 -24.17
C ILE A 185 -3.89 12.62 -24.45
N VAL A 186 -4.10 13.86 -24.02
CA VAL A 186 -3.15 14.97 -24.24
C VAL A 186 -2.28 15.24 -23.01
N SER A 187 -2.51 14.53 -21.92
CA SER A 187 -1.72 14.67 -20.70
C SER A 187 -0.38 13.94 -20.82
N LYS A 188 0.63 14.46 -20.14
CA LYS A 188 1.93 13.79 -20.01
C LYS A 188 2.14 13.41 -18.55
N THR A 189 2.29 12.13 -18.26
CA THR A 189 2.56 11.65 -16.90
C THR A 189 4.01 11.20 -16.77
N ILE A 190 4.70 11.71 -15.77
CA ILE A 190 6.03 11.28 -15.34
C ILE A 190 5.84 10.48 -14.05
N GLU A 191 6.47 9.31 -14.01
CA GLU A 191 6.40 8.39 -12.89
C GLU A 191 7.79 8.16 -12.34
N THR A 192 7.88 8.10 -11.03
CA THR A 192 9.11 7.81 -10.30
C THR A 192 8.79 6.79 -9.22
N GLU A 193 9.74 5.90 -8.95
CA GLU A 193 9.61 4.86 -7.94
C GLU A 193 10.74 5.03 -6.93
N ASP A 194 10.39 5.06 -5.65
CA ASP A 194 11.34 5.13 -4.53
C ASP A 194 10.84 4.19 -3.42
N ASP A 195 11.71 3.31 -2.94
CA ASP A 195 11.38 2.24 -1.96
C ASP A 195 10.11 1.44 -2.30
N GLY A 196 9.89 1.18 -3.60
CA GLY A 196 8.74 0.46 -4.14
C GLY A 196 7.43 1.27 -4.21
N LEU A 197 7.41 2.53 -3.76
CA LEU A 197 6.24 3.41 -3.85
C LEU A 197 6.31 4.30 -5.09
N PHE A 198 5.18 4.43 -5.78
CA PHE A 198 5.05 5.29 -6.95
C PHE A 198 4.70 6.73 -6.57
N SER A 199 5.41 7.66 -7.18
CA SER A 199 5.08 9.07 -7.23
C SER A 199 4.83 9.49 -8.68
N VAL A 200 3.73 10.19 -8.90
CA VAL A 200 3.27 10.63 -10.21
C VAL A 200 3.25 12.13 -10.30
N ASN A 201 3.65 12.65 -11.45
CA ASN A 201 3.53 14.07 -11.80
C ASN A 201 2.99 14.17 -13.23
N SER A 202 1.75 14.61 -13.37
CA SER A 202 1.03 14.66 -14.65
C SER A 202 0.75 16.09 -15.08
N TYR A 203 0.82 16.36 -16.37
CA TYR A 203 0.68 17.71 -16.92
C TYR A 203 -0.44 17.78 -17.95
N VAL A 204 -1.24 18.85 -17.89
CA VAL A 204 -2.30 19.15 -18.85
C VAL A 204 -2.29 20.63 -19.18
N ILE A 205 -2.75 21.00 -20.38
CA ILE A 205 -2.87 22.39 -20.82
C ILE A 205 -4.35 22.77 -20.82
N THR A 206 -4.66 23.94 -20.26
CA THR A 206 -5.99 24.56 -20.33
C THR A 206 -5.93 25.93 -20.99
N ASP A 207 -6.93 26.24 -21.80
CA ASP A 207 -7.04 27.49 -22.56
C ASP A 207 -8.38 28.23 -22.35
N ASP A 208 -9.25 27.69 -21.50
CA ASP A 208 -10.52 28.31 -21.13
C ASP A 208 -10.73 28.30 -19.60
N SER A 209 -11.04 29.49 -19.07
CA SER A 209 -11.46 29.71 -17.68
C SER A 209 -12.75 28.99 -17.28
N SER A 210 -13.55 28.56 -18.26
CA SER A 210 -14.78 27.79 -18.02
C SER A 210 -14.51 26.30 -17.78
N HIS A 211 -13.30 25.81 -18.09
CA HIS A 211 -12.89 24.46 -17.76
C HIS A 211 -12.58 24.35 -16.26
N LYS A 212 -12.97 23.22 -15.68
CA LYS A 212 -12.65 22.83 -14.30
C LYS A 212 -11.80 21.57 -14.35
N PRO A 213 -10.50 21.68 -14.72
CA PRO A 213 -9.61 20.54 -14.80
C PRO A 213 -9.56 19.79 -13.47
N ALA A 214 -9.80 18.48 -13.52
CA ALA A 214 -9.73 17.57 -12.40
C ALA A 214 -8.76 16.45 -12.70
N CYS A 215 -7.84 16.21 -11.77
CA CYS A 215 -6.88 15.12 -11.80
C CYS A 215 -7.39 14.00 -10.92
N HIS A 216 -7.49 12.80 -11.49
CA HIS A 216 -7.98 11.59 -10.84
C HIS A 216 -6.86 10.57 -10.81
N ILE A 217 -6.51 10.08 -9.63
CA ILE A 217 -5.49 9.06 -9.44
C ILE A 217 -6.13 7.85 -8.80
N ARG A 218 -6.11 6.73 -9.53
CA ARG A 218 -6.87 5.53 -9.20
C ARG A 218 -5.94 4.38 -8.84
N ASN A 219 -6.17 3.78 -7.68
CA ASN A 219 -5.60 2.49 -7.32
C ASN A 219 -6.52 1.39 -7.90
N ASN A 220 -6.06 0.73 -8.97
CA ASN A 220 -6.85 -0.28 -9.66
C ASN A 220 -7.04 -1.59 -8.88
N PHE A 221 -6.20 -1.85 -7.89
CA PHE A 221 -6.34 -2.98 -6.99
C PHE A 221 -7.46 -2.73 -5.97
N MET A 222 -7.40 -1.62 -5.23
CA MET A 222 -8.41 -1.25 -4.22
C MET A 222 -9.71 -0.69 -4.83
N LYS A 223 -9.70 -0.32 -6.11
CA LYS A 223 -10.79 0.43 -6.79
C LYS A 223 -11.09 1.78 -6.15
N GLU A 224 -10.10 2.36 -5.46
CA GLU A 224 -10.18 3.68 -4.85
C GLU A 224 -9.59 4.74 -5.78
N THR A 225 -10.22 5.92 -5.81
CA THR A 225 -9.75 7.07 -6.58
C THR A 225 -9.62 8.27 -5.66
N ARG A 226 -8.48 8.96 -5.72
CA ARG A 226 -8.31 10.30 -5.16
C ARG A 226 -8.38 11.32 -6.28
N GLU A 227 -9.08 12.41 -6.02
CA GLU A 227 -9.27 13.48 -7.01
C GLU A 227 -8.99 14.85 -6.42
N SER A 228 -8.61 15.77 -7.30
CA SER A 228 -8.49 17.19 -6.99
C SER A 228 -8.90 17.96 -8.23
N SER A 229 -9.53 19.11 -8.03
CA SER A 229 -9.98 19.96 -9.13
C SER A 229 -9.67 21.41 -8.85
N LEU A 230 -9.35 22.16 -9.90
CA LEU A 230 -9.01 23.57 -9.80
C LEU A 230 -9.81 24.35 -10.85
N GLN A 231 -10.34 25.51 -10.46
CA GLN A 231 -10.95 26.46 -11.37
C GLN A 231 -10.07 27.71 -11.43
N ILE A 232 -9.70 28.13 -12.64
CA ILE A 232 -8.83 29.29 -12.86
C ILE A 232 -9.68 30.46 -13.31
N SER A 233 -9.55 31.60 -12.63
CA SER A 233 -10.23 32.83 -13.04
C SER A 233 -9.76 33.28 -14.43
N ASP A 234 -10.70 33.82 -15.18
CA ASP A 234 -10.52 34.43 -16.48
C ASP A 234 -9.43 35.52 -16.55
N VAL A 235 -9.11 36.15 -15.41
CA VAL A 235 -8.04 37.16 -15.28
C VAL A 235 -6.65 36.59 -15.57
N PHE A 236 -6.43 35.30 -15.34
CA PHE A 236 -5.13 34.64 -15.55
C PHE A 236 -4.86 34.29 -17.02
N PHE A 237 -5.86 34.45 -17.91
CA PHE A 237 -5.70 34.21 -19.34
C PHE A 237 -5.39 35.54 -20.07
N PRO A 238 -4.35 35.61 -20.92
CA PRO A 238 -3.96 36.86 -21.57
C PRO A 238 -5.08 37.39 -22.48
N ARG A 239 -5.69 38.52 -22.09
CA ARG A 239 -6.69 39.23 -22.90
C ARG A 239 -6.04 40.33 -23.72
N VAL A 240 -6.47 40.46 -24.98
CA VAL A 240 -6.18 41.67 -25.77
C VAL A 240 -7.17 42.74 -25.31
N SER A 241 -6.68 43.88 -24.80
CA SER A 241 -7.58 44.94 -24.32
C SER A 241 -8.45 45.45 -25.47
N PRO A 242 -9.79 45.44 -25.34
CA PRO A 242 -10.69 45.99 -26.36
C PRO A 242 -10.36 47.45 -26.69
N TRP A 243 -9.87 48.21 -25.71
CA TRP A 243 -9.42 49.59 -25.88
C TRP A 243 -8.17 49.70 -26.75
N LEU A 244 -7.21 48.79 -26.60
CA LEU A 244 -6.02 48.76 -27.48
C LEU A 244 -6.42 48.45 -28.92
N VAL A 245 -7.36 47.52 -29.12
CA VAL A 245 -7.89 47.20 -30.47
C VAL A 245 -8.59 48.43 -31.06
N ALA A 246 -9.48 49.08 -30.31
CA ALA A 246 -10.17 50.28 -30.75
C ALA A 246 -9.19 51.42 -31.08
N PHE A 247 -8.15 51.61 -30.27
CA PHE A 247 -7.09 52.60 -30.49
C PHE A 247 -6.36 52.35 -31.82
N PHE A 248 -5.92 51.12 -32.09
CA PHE A 248 -5.24 50.79 -33.34
C PHE A 248 -6.15 50.91 -34.57
N VAL A 249 -7.44 50.56 -34.45
CA VAL A 249 -8.42 50.76 -35.52
C VAL A 249 -8.63 52.25 -35.81
N LEU A 250 -8.83 53.08 -34.78
CA LEU A 250 -8.99 54.52 -34.94
C LEU A 250 -7.74 55.17 -35.54
N LEU A 251 -6.54 54.78 -35.07
CA LEU A 251 -5.27 55.25 -35.61
C LEU A 251 -5.14 54.94 -37.11
N GLY A 252 -5.50 53.71 -37.52
CA GLY A 252 -5.49 53.30 -38.92
C GLY A 252 -6.49 54.08 -39.79
N LEU A 253 -7.70 54.33 -39.28
CA LEU A 253 -8.69 55.16 -39.99
C LEU A 253 -8.20 56.61 -40.16
N ILE A 254 -7.58 57.17 -39.12
CA ILE A 254 -7.00 58.52 -39.17
C ILE A 254 -5.84 58.57 -40.18
N SER A 255 -4.95 57.58 -40.19
CA SER A 255 -3.84 57.56 -41.16
C SER A 255 -4.33 57.46 -42.60
N VAL A 256 -5.38 56.67 -42.87
CA VAL A 256 -6.01 56.57 -44.20
C VAL A 256 -6.64 57.90 -44.59
N ALA A 257 -7.38 58.55 -43.68
CA ALA A 257 -7.98 59.86 -43.93
C ALA A 257 -6.93 60.93 -44.26
N ILE A 258 -5.81 60.95 -43.52
CA ILE A 258 -4.69 61.86 -43.75
C ILE A 258 -4.04 61.58 -45.12
N CYS A 259 -3.80 60.32 -45.48
CA CYS A 259 -3.27 59.97 -46.80
C CYS A 259 -4.20 60.43 -47.92
N ILE A 260 -5.51 60.20 -47.81
CA ILE A 260 -6.48 60.69 -48.81
C ILE A 260 -6.41 62.21 -48.92
N ALA A 261 -6.34 62.94 -47.81
CA ALA A 261 -6.25 64.40 -47.82
C ALA A 261 -4.93 64.96 -48.38
N ILE A 262 -3.84 64.18 -48.39
CA ILE A 262 -2.54 64.61 -48.92
C ILE A 262 -2.39 64.25 -50.41
N TYR A 263 -2.98 63.13 -50.85
CA TYR A 263 -2.75 62.54 -52.18
C TYR A 263 -3.94 62.65 -53.15
N CYS A 264 -5.12 63.11 -52.70
CA CYS A 264 -6.26 63.48 -53.54
C CYS A 264 -6.55 64.98 -53.41
#